data_AF-A0AB37WWK9-F1
#
_entry.id   AF-A0AB37WWK9-F1
#
_cell.length_a   1.000
_cell.length_b   1.000
_cell.length_c   1.000
_cell.angle_alpha   90.00
_cell.angle_beta   90.00
_cell.angle_gamma   90.00
#
_symmetry.space_group_name_H-M   'P 1'
#
loop_
_entity.id
_entity.type
_entity.pdbx_description
1 polymer ?
#
loop_
_entity_poly.entity_id
_entity_poly.type
_entity_poly.pdbx_seq_one_letter_code
_entity_poly.pdbx_strand_id
1 'polypeptide(L)'
;MERDERRRFRDIHGSRENLVSSINDILEKALVEVVEDDAPLNLRFITPYRLSTDWWTNENCSEYALTLPGELPPGQEYISVSYTWAHSQEIDTSWRIPDYCIKDQATPDAPFRLINCSTMVFHRAWCFARARKIPYIWIDQECIYQNDAEDKERHLQIMDKIYKRSKWTVAVLSTEVPDTMLSALALHSHYGDQDHPAKPRFENRPDGVVISPLYDDFKKNSVKILSSILSDRWFKRAWRFQEKRCASAYVLLAPVGNKSDAAAQLPLDWIGNDVGFSFRHMCVITNFRMPRPPPDADDVHRLLGESFYGEGELSGLSACWFLFRAMERCDNPICSDRLTIYANVCGFRYKLNSTILNDIKYSYSTCMLALIVANEVKGKLTLDSTRIALSKLDLDQNVEWYLDGKIWSLDGKGTK
;
A
#
# COMPACT_ATOMS: atom_id res chain seq x y z
N MET A 1 13.04 -14.12 11.72
CA MET A 1 14.05 -13.81 10.69
C MET A 1 14.99 -12.75 11.22
N GLU A 2 16.30 -12.97 11.07
CA GLU A 2 17.32 -12.00 11.46
C GLU A 2 17.44 -10.88 10.41
N ARG A 3 17.43 -9.61 10.86
CA ARG A 3 17.72 -8.45 10.02
C ARG A 3 19.22 -8.27 9.88
N ASP A 4 19.75 -8.66 8.72
CA ASP A 4 21.18 -8.67 8.42
C ASP A 4 21.52 -8.02 7.08
N GLU A 5 20.64 -7.16 6.53
CA GLU A 5 20.76 -6.54 5.19
C GLU A 5 22.08 -5.82 4.91
N ARG A 6 22.78 -5.38 5.97
CA ARG A 6 24.08 -4.69 5.88
C ARG A 6 25.28 -5.62 6.04
N ARG A 7 25.10 -6.86 6.50
CA ARG A 7 26.18 -7.84 6.69
C ARG A 7 26.58 -8.42 5.33
N ARG A 8 27.85 -8.75 5.16
CA ARG A 8 28.32 -9.46 3.96
C ARG A 8 27.98 -10.94 4.10
N PHE A 9 27.81 -11.62 2.98
CA PHE A 9 27.53 -13.06 3.00
C PHE A 9 28.66 -13.89 3.63
N ARG A 10 29.92 -13.43 3.54
CA ARG A 10 31.06 -14.03 4.26
C ARG A 10 30.85 -14.01 5.77
N ASP A 11 30.31 -12.92 6.31
CA ASP A 11 30.11 -12.74 7.73
C ASP A 11 28.90 -13.55 8.25
N ILE A 12 28.00 -13.96 7.35
CA ILE A 12 26.80 -14.78 7.67
C ILE A 12 27.12 -16.28 7.52
N HIS A 13 27.76 -16.67 6.42
CA HIS A 13 27.90 -18.08 6.02
C HIS A 13 29.32 -18.63 6.11
N GLY A 14 30.35 -17.76 6.17
CA GLY A 14 31.77 -18.13 6.19
C GLY A 14 32.32 -18.61 4.85
N SER A 15 31.59 -19.45 4.12
CA SER A 15 31.97 -20.01 2.82
C SER A 15 30.85 -19.93 1.77
N ARG A 16 31.19 -20.15 0.50
CA ARG A 16 30.25 -20.10 -0.62
C ARG A 16 29.36 -21.34 -0.61
N GLU A 17 29.93 -22.49 -0.27
CA GLU A 17 29.23 -23.77 -0.16
C GLU A 17 28.10 -23.68 0.86
N ASN A 18 28.35 -23.03 2.00
CA ASN A 18 27.35 -22.80 3.04
C ASN A 18 26.24 -21.85 2.58
N LEU A 19 26.60 -20.76 1.87
CA LEU A 19 25.61 -19.83 1.30
C LEU A 19 24.71 -20.57 0.29
N VAL A 20 25.31 -21.33 -0.64
CA VAL A 20 24.58 -22.09 -1.66
C VAL A 20 23.68 -23.15 -1.02
N SER A 21 24.19 -23.87 -0.01
CA SER A 21 23.41 -24.83 0.77
C SER A 21 22.19 -24.15 1.42
N SER A 22 22.39 -22.99 2.05
CA SER A 22 21.31 -22.22 2.69
C SER A 22 20.28 -21.71 1.70
N ILE A 23 20.71 -21.23 0.52
CA ILE A 23 19.79 -20.83 -0.56
C ILE A 23 18.95 -22.02 -0.99
N ASN A 24 19.57 -23.18 -1.24
CA ASN A 24 18.85 -24.38 -1.64
C ASN A 24 17.85 -24.84 -0.57
N ASP A 25 18.23 -24.82 0.71
CA ASP A 25 17.34 -25.15 1.83
C ASP A 25 16.11 -24.24 1.87
N ILE A 26 16.29 -22.93 1.69
CA ILE A 26 15.19 -21.95 1.62
C ILE A 26 14.29 -22.24 0.42
N LEU A 27 14.88 -22.49 -0.76
CA LEU A 27 14.12 -22.77 -1.97
C LEU A 27 13.36 -24.10 -1.88
N GLU A 28 13.90 -25.11 -1.22
CA GLU A 28 13.21 -26.38 -1.01
C GLU A 28 12.03 -26.24 -0.07
N LYS A 29 12.19 -25.48 1.02
CA LYS A 29 11.19 -25.38 2.09
C LYS A 29 10.10 -24.35 1.87
N ALA A 30 10.43 -23.24 1.21
CA ALA A 30 9.58 -22.05 1.20
C ALA A 30 9.22 -21.56 -0.21
N LEU A 31 9.77 -22.11 -1.29
CA LEU A 31 9.45 -21.66 -2.63
C LEU A 31 8.03 -22.06 -3.03
N VAL A 32 7.24 -21.06 -3.39
CA VAL A 32 5.88 -21.23 -3.90
C VAL A 32 5.82 -20.62 -5.29
N GLU A 33 5.25 -21.35 -6.24
CA GLU A 33 4.94 -20.81 -7.56
C GLU A 33 3.51 -20.28 -7.56
N VAL A 34 3.35 -18.98 -7.80
CA VAL A 34 2.05 -18.36 -7.96
C VAL A 34 1.70 -18.37 -9.44
N VAL A 35 0.80 -19.27 -9.83
CA VAL A 35 0.30 -19.33 -11.20
C VAL A 35 -0.54 -18.07 -11.48
N GLU A 36 -0.23 -17.38 -12.58
CA GLU A 36 -1.09 -16.34 -13.14
C GLU A 36 -2.28 -17.03 -13.81
N ASP A 37 -3.32 -17.30 -13.04
CA ASP A 37 -4.62 -17.65 -13.59
C ASP A 37 -5.61 -16.49 -13.33
N ASP A 38 -6.46 -16.23 -14.31
CA ASP A 38 -7.63 -15.36 -14.21
C ASP A 38 -8.71 -15.96 -13.30
N ALA A 39 -8.44 -17.14 -12.72
CA ALA A 39 -9.22 -17.77 -11.67
C ALA A 39 -9.75 -16.74 -10.66
N PRO A 40 -11.04 -16.84 -10.27
CA PRO A 40 -11.64 -16.01 -9.24
C PRO A 40 -10.81 -16.05 -7.96
N LEU A 41 -10.59 -14.90 -7.32
CA LEU A 41 -9.91 -14.89 -6.03
C LEU A 41 -10.85 -15.48 -4.98
N ASN A 42 -10.37 -16.47 -4.24
CA ASN A 42 -11.13 -17.13 -3.18
C ASN A 42 -11.15 -16.25 -1.90
N LEU A 43 -11.71 -15.05 -2.01
CA LEU A 43 -11.76 -14.04 -0.95
C LEU A 43 -13.08 -14.08 -0.20
N ARG A 44 -13.06 -13.57 1.03
CA ARG A 44 -14.26 -13.25 1.81
C ARG A 44 -14.43 -11.74 1.84
N PHE A 45 -15.67 -11.27 1.87
CA PHE A 45 -16.00 -9.85 1.89
C PHE A 45 -16.93 -9.55 3.06
N ILE A 46 -16.84 -8.33 3.55
CA ILE A 46 -17.81 -7.75 4.47
C ILE A 46 -18.92 -7.13 3.63
N THR A 47 -20.16 -7.45 3.97
CA THR A 47 -21.37 -6.92 3.33
C THR A 47 -22.46 -6.74 4.38
N PRO A 48 -23.45 -5.85 4.21
CA PRO A 48 -24.60 -5.78 5.12
C PRO A 48 -25.24 -7.15 5.32
N TYR A 49 -25.56 -7.49 6.58
CA TYR A 49 -26.18 -8.78 6.89
C TYR A 49 -27.50 -8.99 6.13
N ARG A 50 -28.22 -7.89 5.88
CA ARG A 50 -29.40 -7.84 5.00
C ARG A 50 -29.19 -6.77 3.94
N LEU A 51 -28.82 -7.20 2.73
CA LEU A 51 -28.64 -6.29 1.60
C LEU A 51 -30.00 -5.90 1.00
N SER A 52 -30.55 -4.76 1.42
CA SER A 52 -31.77 -4.19 0.83
C SER A 52 -31.46 -3.43 -0.47
N THR A 53 -32.47 -3.17 -1.30
CA THR A 53 -32.30 -2.40 -2.54
C THR A 53 -31.93 -0.94 -2.33
N ASP A 54 -31.98 -0.42 -1.11
CA ASP A 54 -31.72 0.96 -0.72
C ASP A 54 -30.65 1.07 0.38
N TRP A 55 -29.86 0.01 0.58
CA TRP A 55 -28.89 -0.11 1.68
C TRP A 55 -27.94 1.09 1.83
N TRP A 56 -27.61 1.78 0.73
CA TRP A 56 -26.70 2.93 0.75
C TRP A 56 -27.28 4.15 1.48
N THR A 57 -28.60 4.22 1.69
CA THR A 57 -29.24 5.31 2.47
C THR A 57 -29.28 5.00 3.97
N ASN A 58 -29.07 3.75 4.38
CA ASN A 58 -29.15 3.35 5.78
C ASN A 58 -27.89 3.74 6.56
N GLU A 59 -27.97 4.86 7.29
CA GLU A 59 -26.90 5.35 8.17
C GLU A 59 -26.74 4.55 9.46
N ASN A 60 -27.76 3.76 9.83
CA ASN A 60 -27.82 3.01 11.08
C ASN A 60 -27.47 1.52 10.91
N CYS A 61 -26.86 1.13 9.78
CA CYS A 61 -26.45 -0.26 9.54
C CYS A 61 -25.30 -0.66 10.49
N SER A 62 -25.60 -1.49 11.48
CA SER A 62 -24.63 -2.02 12.46
C SER A 62 -24.27 -3.50 12.25
N GLU A 63 -25.12 -4.25 11.55
CA GLU A 63 -24.98 -5.70 11.38
C GLU A 63 -24.46 -6.07 9.98
N TYR A 64 -23.35 -6.81 9.94
CA TYR A 64 -22.68 -7.22 8.71
C TYR A 64 -22.52 -8.74 8.66
N ALA A 65 -22.32 -9.26 7.46
CA ALA A 65 -21.93 -10.64 7.19
C ALA A 65 -20.50 -10.68 6.62
N LEU A 66 -19.75 -11.70 7.02
CA LEU A 66 -18.55 -12.13 6.30
C LEU A 66 -18.97 -13.25 5.34
N THR A 67 -18.79 -13.03 4.03
CA THR A 67 -19.20 -13.99 3.00
C THR A 67 -18.40 -15.28 3.05
N LEU A 68 -18.87 -16.33 2.37
CA LEU A 68 -18.03 -17.51 2.13
C LEU A 68 -16.87 -17.17 1.17
N PRO A 69 -15.76 -17.93 1.23
CA PRO A 69 -14.66 -17.77 0.29
C PRO A 69 -15.13 -17.92 -1.17
N GLY A 70 -14.77 -16.95 -2.03
CA GLY A 70 -15.10 -16.95 -3.46
C GLY A 70 -16.51 -16.44 -3.77
N GLU A 71 -17.27 -16.05 -2.76
CA GLU A 71 -18.65 -15.58 -2.90
C GLU A 71 -18.70 -14.07 -3.16
N LEU A 72 -18.21 -13.65 -4.32
CA LEU A 72 -18.50 -12.34 -4.89
C LEU A 72 -19.50 -12.54 -6.04
N PRO A 73 -20.71 -11.98 -6.00
CA PRO A 73 -21.66 -12.19 -7.07
C PRO A 73 -21.11 -11.71 -8.42
N PRO A 74 -21.37 -12.43 -9.54
CA PRO A 74 -20.86 -12.03 -10.85
C PRO A 74 -21.22 -10.58 -11.20
N GLY A 75 -20.23 -9.82 -11.66
CA GLY A 75 -20.39 -8.41 -12.03
C GLY A 75 -20.44 -7.43 -10.85
N GLN A 76 -20.30 -7.91 -9.60
CA GLN A 76 -20.12 -7.03 -8.45
C GLN A 76 -18.67 -6.60 -8.30
N GLU A 77 -18.52 -5.40 -7.76
CA GLU A 77 -17.25 -4.78 -7.43
C GLU A 77 -17.04 -4.80 -5.91
N TYR A 78 -15.80 -4.66 -5.46
CA TYR A 78 -15.49 -4.49 -4.05
C TYR A 78 -14.45 -3.38 -3.83
N ILE A 79 -14.43 -2.87 -2.62
CA ILE A 79 -13.44 -1.90 -2.13
C ILE A 79 -12.45 -2.63 -1.25
N SER A 80 -11.15 -2.37 -1.44
CA SER A 80 -10.11 -2.82 -0.52
C SER A 80 -9.71 -1.69 0.41
N VAL A 81 -9.46 -1.99 1.68
CA VAL A 81 -9.13 -1.00 2.70
C VAL A 81 -7.68 -1.14 3.12
N SER A 82 -6.94 -0.03 3.02
CA SER A 82 -5.55 0.11 3.43
C SER A 82 -5.50 1.01 4.67
N TYR A 83 -4.87 0.55 5.75
CA TYR A 83 -4.83 1.26 7.01
C TYR A 83 -3.70 0.73 7.90
N THR A 84 -3.46 1.39 9.02
CA THR A 84 -2.52 0.96 10.05
C THR A 84 -3.26 0.10 11.08
N TRP A 85 -2.83 -1.13 11.38
CA TRP A 85 -3.56 -1.96 12.36
C TRP A 85 -3.67 -1.32 13.75
N ALA A 86 -2.62 -0.62 14.17
CA ALA A 86 -2.66 0.26 15.34
C ALA A 86 -3.12 1.68 14.95
N HIS A 87 -4.26 1.76 14.27
CA HIS A 87 -4.91 3.02 13.93
C HIS A 87 -5.44 3.63 15.21
N SER A 88 -4.88 4.78 15.57
CA SER A 88 -5.30 5.55 16.73
C SER A 88 -5.89 6.85 16.22
N GLN A 89 -7.19 7.02 16.41
CA GLN A 89 -7.88 8.27 16.21
C GLN A 89 -8.84 8.44 17.39
N GLU A 90 -8.83 9.62 18.00
CA GLU A 90 -9.80 9.93 19.05
C GLU A 90 -11.19 9.95 18.42
N ILE A 91 -12.11 9.19 19.01
CA ILE A 91 -13.51 9.22 18.63
C ILE A 91 -14.11 10.41 19.36
N ASP A 92 -14.43 11.47 18.61
CA ASP A 92 -15.25 12.53 19.15
C ASP A 92 -16.62 11.95 19.53
N THR A 93 -16.99 12.12 20.80
CA THR A 93 -18.28 11.69 21.37
C THR A 93 -19.50 12.24 20.63
N SER A 94 -19.33 13.30 19.83
CA SER A 94 -20.38 13.85 18.97
C SER A 94 -20.71 12.94 17.77
N TRP A 95 -19.81 12.01 17.41
CA TRP A 95 -19.99 11.13 16.25
C TRP A 95 -20.92 9.97 16.58
N ARG A 96 -21.97 9.81 15.78
CA ARG A 96 -22.88 8.67 15.87
C ARG A 96 -22.29 7.47 15.13
N ILE A 97 -21.34 6.79 15.76
CA ILE A 97 -20.74 5.56 15.23
C ILE A 97 -21.54 4.36 15.76
N PRO A 98 -22.12 3.52 14.88
CA PRO A 98 -22.80 2.29 15.30
C PRO A 98 -21.84 1.27 15.93
N ASP A 99 -22.37 0.45 16.84
CA ASP A 99 -21.68 -0.72 17.35
C ASP A 99 -21.66 -1.82 16.29
N TYR A 100 -20.61 -1.84 15.47
CA TYR A 100 -20.48 -2.77 14.37
C TYR A 100 -20.24 -4.21 14.82
N CYS A 101 -20.99 -5.13 14.24
CA CYS A 101 -20.83 -6.56 14.46
C CYS A 101 -20.89 -7.35 13.15
N ILE A 102 -20.19 -8.49 13.12
CA ILE A 102 -20.07 -9.35 11.94
C ILE A 102 -20.57 -10.75 12.28
N LYS A 103 -21.43 -11.31 11.43
CA LYS A 103 -21.81 -12.72 11.40
C LYS A 103 -20.99 -13.45 10.34
N ASP A 104 -20.25 -14.47 10.75
CA ASP A 104 -19.52 -15.32 9.81
C ASP A 104 -20.47 -16.35 9.16
N GLN A 105 -20.59 -16.32 7.84
CA GLN A 105 -21.45 -17.27 7.12
C GLN A 105 -20.89 -18.69 7.10
N ALA A 106 -19.58 -18.88 7.31
CA ALA A 106 -18.98 -20.21 7.46
C ALA A 106 -19.36 -20.86 8.79
N THR A 107 -19.79 -20.08 9.78
CA THR A 107 -20.25 -20.56 11.10
C THR A 107 -21.62 -19.98 11.45
N PRO A 108 -22.69 -20.37 10.73
CA PRO A 108 -24.00 -19.74 10.86
C PRO A 108 -24.63 -19.90 12.25
N ASP A 109 -24.21 -20.91 13.02
CA ASP A 109 -24.68 -21.13 14.39
C ASP A 109 -23.94 -20.27 15.44
N ALA A 110 -22.77 -19.73 15.11
CA ALA A 110 -21.99 -18.88 16.03
C ALA A 110 -22.64 -17.49 16.18
N PRO A 111 -22.61 -16.84 17.35
CA PRO A 111 -23.17 -15.51 17.51
C PRO A 111 -22.43 -14.46 16.66
N PHE A 112 -23.02 -13.28 16.51
CA PHE A 112 -22.30 -12.12 15.98
C PHE A 112 -21.07 -11.84 16.84
N ARG A 113 -19.95 -11.54 16.19
CA ARG A 113 -18.73 -11.08 16.86
C ARG A 113 -18.55 -9.57 16.64
N LEU A 114 -17.78 -8.96 17.53
CA LEU A 114 -17.28 -7.60 17.31
C LEU A 114 -16.28 -7.59 16.15
N ILE A 115 -16.11 -6.42 15.55
CA ILE A 115 -15.02 -6.17 14.59
C ILE A 115 -13.66 -6.27 15.29
N ASN A 116 -12.68 -6.82 14.60
CA ASN A 116 -11.28 -6.92 15.02
C ASN A 116 -10.48 -5.65 14.66
N CYS A 117 -10.85 -4.96 13.58
CA CYS A 117 -10.20 -3.73 13.14
C CYS A 117 -10.68 -2.52 13.93
N SER A 118 -9.99 -1.39 13.76
CA SER A 118 -10.40 -0.12 14.37
C SER A 118 -11.80 0.27 13.91
N THR A 119 -12.69 0.59 14.86
CA THR A 119 -14.04 1.07 14.59
C THR A 119 -14.05 2.25 13.62
N MET A 120 -13.04 3.12 13.72
CA MET A 120 -12.91 4.27 12.84
C MET A 120 -12.58 3.89 11.40
N VAL A 121 -11.69 2.92 11.22
CA VAL A 121 -11.35 2.38 9.90
C VAL A 121 -12.57 1.74 9.27
N PHE A 122 -13.30 0.91 10.02
CA PHE A 122 -14.52 0.29 9.55
C PHE A 122 -15.58 1.33 9.17
N HIS A 123 -15.86 2.28 10.07
CA HIS A 123 -16.85 3.34 9.86
C HIS A 123 -16.59 4.12 8.57
N ARG A 124 -15.36 4.60 8.40
CA ARG A 124 -14.98 5.47 7.29
C ARG A 124 -14.92 4.71 5.97
N ALA A 125 -14.42 3.47 5.98
CA ALA A 125 -14.48 2.58 4.83
C ALA A 125 -15.94 2.30 4.42
N TRP A 126 -16.84 2.09 5.39
CA TRP A 126 -18.26 1.88 5.13
C TRP A 126 -18.95 3.14 4.58
N CYS A 127 -18.65 4.32 5.12
CA CYS A 127 -19.12 5.59 4.57
C CYS A 127 -18.66 5.79 3.12
N PHE A 128 -17.40 5.46 2.81
CA PHE A 128 -16.88 5.48 1.45
C PHE A 128 -17.63 4.49 0.54
N ALA A 129 -17.84 3.26 1.00
CA ALA A 129 -18.56 2.22 0.27
C ALA A 129 -20.00 2.60 -0.06
N ARG A 130 -20.71 3.20 0.90
CA ARG A 130 -22.06 3.77 0.70
C ARG A 130 -22.05 4.89 -0.33
N ALA A 131 -21.11 5.84 -0.22
CA ALA A 131 -21.00 6.96 -1.15
C ALA A 131 -20.76 6.49 -2.60
N ARG A 132 -20.04 5.38 -2.78
CA ARG A 132 -19.76 4.76 -4.08
C ARG A 132 -20.74 3.65 -4.48
N LYS A 133 -21.72 3.33 -3.64
CA LYS A 133 -22.73 2.28 -3.85
C LYS A 133 -22.14 0.89 -4.12
N ILE A 134 -21.04 0.55 -3.44
CA ILE A 134 -20.39 -0.76 -3.52
C ILE A 134 -20.56 -1.46 -2.16
N PRO A 135 -21.34 -2.56 -2.04
CA PRO A 135 -21.67 -3.14 -0.74
C PRO A 135 -20.59 -4.09 -0.19
N TYR A 136 -19.58 -4.43 -0.98
CA TYR A 136 -18.54 -5.36 -0.60
C TYR A 136 -17.25 -4.63 -0.24
N ILE A 137 -16.78 -4.86 0.98
CA ILE A 137 -15.51 -4.33 1.47
C ILE A 137 -14.60 -5.48 1.86
N TRP A 138 -13.33 -5.36 1.50
CA TRP A 138 -12.27 -6.24 1.96
C TRP A 138 -11.38 -5.49 2.96
N ILE A 139 -11.32 -5.99 4.20
CA ILE A 139 -10.46 -5.50 5.28
C ILE A 139 -9.64 -6.70 5.77
N ASP A 140 -8.32 -6.60 5.72
CA ASP A 140 -7.41 -7.72 6.04
C ASP A 140 -7.67 -8.40 7.40
N GLN A 141 -7.88 -7.64 8.48
CA GLN A 141 -8.15 -8.16 9.83
C GLN A 141 -9.51 -8.86 9.97
N GLU A 142 -10.43 -8.64 9.02
CA GLU A 142 -11.78 -9.22 9.04
C GLU A 142 -11.94 -10.35 8.03
N CYS A 143 -11.37 -10.17 6.83
CA CYS A 143 -11.54 -11.07 5.69
C CYS A 143 -10.53 -12.23 5.69
N ILE A 144 -9.47 -12.14 6.48
CA ILE A 144 -8.46 -13.19 6.67
C ILE A 144 -8.61 -13.75 8.08
N TYR A 145 -8.62 -15.07 8.22
CA TYR A 145 -8.57 -15.71 9.52
C TYR A 145 -7.15 -15.60 10.08
N GLN A 146 -6.92 -14.57 10.89
CA GLN A 146 -5.58 -14.20 11.38
C GLN A 146 -4.90 -15.29 12.23
N ASN A 147 -5.68 -16.21 12.81
CA ASN A 147 -5.19 -17.35 13.60
C ASN A 147 -4.95 -18.61 12.76
N ASP A 148 -5.30 -18.59 11.47
CA ASP A 148 -5.07 -19.68 10.53
C ASP A 148 -3.85 -19.34 9.66
N ALA A 149 -2.75 -20.06 9.87
CA ALA A 149 -1.48 -19.82 9.19
C ALA A 149 -1.57 -20.08 7.67
N GLU A 150 -2.36 -21.07 7.24
CA GLU A 150 -2.52 -21.40 5.82
C GLU A 150 -3.36 -20.33 5.14
N ASP A 151 -4.46 -19.91 5.77
CA ASP A 151 -5.32 -18.86 5.24
C ASP A 151 -4.59 -17.52 5.15
N LYS A 152 -3.83 -17.17 6.20
CA LYS A 152 -2.97 -15.98 6.21
C LYS A 152 -1.96 -16.03 5.06
N GLU A 153 -1.19 -17.10 4.97
CA GLU A 153 -0.17 -17.26 3.95
C GLU A 153 -0.76 -17.17 2.53
N ARG A 154 -1.87 -17.87 2.28
CA ARG A 154 -2.60 -17.81 1.02
C ARG A 154 -2.95 -16.38 0.61
N HIS A 155 -3.43 -15.56 1.54
CA HIS A 155 -3.73 -14.15 1.26
C HIS A 155 -2.48 -13.31 1.03
N LEU A 156 -1.42 -13.48 1.83
CA LEU A 156 -0.16 -12.77 1.67
C LEU A 156 0.42 -12.96 0.25
N GLN A 157 0.32 -14.18 -0.29
CA GLN A 157 0.80 -14.54 -1.63
C GLN A 157 0.02 -13.90 -2.79
N ILE A 158 -1.21 -13.40 -2.54
CA ILE A 158 -2.06 -12.79 -3.58
C ILE A 158 -2.48 -11.36 -3.26
N MET A 159 -1.90 -10.72 -2.24
CA MET A 159 -2.26 -9.36 -1.83
C MET A 159 -2.20 -8.36 -2.99
N ASP A 160 -1.21 -8.48 -3.87
CA ASP A 160 -1.12 -7.67 -5.10
C ASP A 160 -2.38 -7.79 -5.95
N LYS A 161 -2.90 -9.01 -6.12
CA LYS A 161 -4.12 -9.28 -6.90
C LYS A 161 -5.37 -8.74 -6.22
N ILE A 162 -5.44 -8.77 -4.88
CA ILE A 162 -6.55 -8.21 -4.11
C ILE A 162 -6.65 -6.70 -4.38
N TYR A 163 -5.56 -5.96 -4.18
CA TYR A 163 -5.59 -4.52 -4.44
C TYR A 163 -5.83 -4.21 -5.92
N LYS A 164 -5.22 -4.98 -6.84
CA LYS A 164 -5.38 -4.81 -8.29
C LYS A 164 -6.79 -5.06 -8.80
N ARG A 165 -7.50 -6.06 -8.27
CA ARG A 165 -8.87 -6.40 -8.68
C ARG A 165 -9.94 -5.61 -7.94
N SER A 166 -9.60 -4.91 -6.86
CA SER A 166 -10.53 -4.00 -6.20
C SER A 166 -10.88 -2.83 -7.12
N LYS A 167 -12.11 -2.32 -7.01
CA LYS A 167 -12.55 -1.15 -7.76
C LYS A 167 -11.93 0.14 -7.23
N TRP A 168 -11.78 0.20 -5.91
CA TRP A 168 -11.09 1.25 -5.19
C TRP A 168 -10.28 0.63 -4.07
N THR A 169 -9.04 1.07 -3.93
CA THR A 169 -8.28 0.94 -2.70
C THR A 169 -8.41 2.25 -1.93
N VAL A 170 -9.02 2.19 -0.76
CA VAL A 170 -9.17 3.35 0.14
C VAL A 170 -8.16 3.26 1.27
N ALA A 171 -7.28 4.25 1.36
CA ALA A 171 -6.35 4.38 2.46
C ALA A 171 -6.85 5.34 3.51
N VAL A 172 -7.16 4.79 4.69
CA VAL A 172 -7.71 5.54 5.82
C VAL A 172 -6.58 6.12 6.65
N LEU A 173 -6.40 7.44 6.56
CA LEU A 173 -5.38 8.18 7.31
C LEU A 173 -5.91 8.55 8.70
N SER A 174 -5.04 8.59 9.71
CA SER A 174 -5.36 9.09 11.05
C SER A 174 -5.16 10.60 11.20
N THR A 175 -4.25 11.19 10.41
CA THR A 175 -3.90 12.60 10.51
C THR A 175 -4.94 13.49 9.83
N GLU A 176 -5.42 14.49 10.57
CA GLU A 176 -6.36 15.47 10.05
C GLU A 176 -5.75 16.39 8.99
N VAL A 177 -6.57 16.74 8.00
CA VAL A 177 -6.23 17.70 6.95
C VAL A 177 -6.74 19.09 7.34
N PRO A 178 -5.86 20.10 7.41
CA PRO A 178 -6.27 21.46 7.73
C PRO A 178 -6.96 22.15 6.55
N ASP A 179 -7.83 23.12 6.84
CA ASP A 179 -8.53 23.96 5.85
C ASP A 179 -7.62 24.56 4.78
N THR A 180 -6.41 24.94 5.17
CA THR A 180 -5.39 25.50 4.27
C THR A 180 -5.01 24.48 3.20
N MET A 181 -4.87 23.20 3.53
CA MET A 181 -4.64 22.16 2.52
C MET A 181 -5.89 21.89 1.68
N LEU A 182 -7.09 21.91 2.27
CA LEU A 182 -8.34 21.75 1.50
C LEU A 182 -8.43 22.79 0.38
N SER A 183 -8.02 24.02 0.65
CA SER A 183 -7.97 25.09 -0.35
C SER A 183 -7.03 24.76 -1.53
N ALA A 184 -5.89 24.13 -1.25
CA ALA A 184 -4.93 23.69 -2.26
C ALA A 184 -5.48 22.51 -3.05
N LEU A 185 -6.07 21.51 -2.37
CA LEU A 185 -6.74 20.37 -3.00
C LEU A 185 -7.84 20.85 -3.96
N ALA A 186 -8.67 21.81 -3.53
CA ALA A 186 -9.77 22.32 -4.36
C ALA A 186 -9.27 23.07 -5.60
N LEU A 187 -8.13 23.77 -5.51
CA LEU A 187 -7.51 24.45 -6.66
C LEU A 187 -6.89 23.46 -7.64
N HIS A 188 -6.45 22.30 -7.16
CA HIS A 188 -5.76 21.31 -7.96
C HIS A 188 -6.63 20.10 -8.38
N SER A 189 -7.84 19.96 -7.84
CA SER A 189 -8.83 18.94 -8.23
C SER A 189 -9.41 19.15 -9.62
N HIS A 190 -9.33 20.37 -10.17
CA HIS A 190 -9.75 20.68 -11.54
C HIS A 190 -8.73 20.27 -12.62
N TYR A 191 -7.57 19.74 -12.25
CA TYR A 191 -6.57 19.22 -13.19
C TYR A 191 -6.86 17.76 -13.55
N GLY A 192 -8.00 17.54 -14.22
CA GLY A 192 -8.30 16.27 -14.87
C GLY A 192 -7.59 16.15 -16.21
N ASP A 193 -6.84 15.06 -16.37
CA ASP A 193 -6.57 14.32 -17.62
C ASP A 193 -5.93 14.99 -18.85
N GLN A 194 -5.45 16.24 -18.76
CA GLN A 194 -4.66 16.84 -19.85
C GLN A 194 -3.16 16.89 -19.51
N ASP A 195 -2.34 16.33 -20.39
CA ASP A 195 -0.89 16.15 -20.31
C ASP A 195 -0.06 17.45 -20.21
N HIS A 196 -0.67 18.63 -20.09
CA HIS A 196 0.05 19.91 -20.12
C HIS A 196 -0.30 20.81 -18.91
N PRO A 197 0.71 21.30 -18.17
CA PRO A 197 0.50 22.11 -16.96
C PRO A 197 0.10 23.55 -17.32
N ALA A 198 -1.19 23.80 -17.54
CA ALA A 198 -1.71 25.18 -17.59
C ALA A 198 -1.85 25.75 -16.16
N LYS A 199 -1.76 27.08 -15.99
CA LYS A 199 -1.85 27.76 -14.68
C LYS A 199 -3.21 27.54 -13.97
N PRO A 200 -3.28 27.57 -12.63
CA PRO A 200 -4.54 27.42 -11.91
C PRO A 200 -5.46 28.59 -12.29
N ARG A 201 -6.62 28.29 -12.89
CA ARG A 201 -7.62 29.30 -13.26
C ARG A 201 -8.43 29.66 -12.02
N PHE A 202 -8.24 30.87 -11.51
CA PHE A 202 -9.04 31.45 -10.43
C PHE A 202 -10.42 31.95 -10.90
N GLU A 203 -10.68 31.95 -12.21
CA GLU A 203 -11.74 32.76 -12.84
C GLU A 203 -13.11 32.05 -12.99
N ASN A 204 -13.22 30.75 -12.71
CA ASN A 204 -14.45 29.96 -12.93
C ASN A 204 -15.00 29.33 -11.63
N ARG A 205 -15.10 30.09 -10.54
CA ARG A 205 -15.73 29.60 -9.30
C ARG A 205 -17.04 30.33 -9.02
N PRO A 206 -18.03 29.64 -8.41
CA PRO A 206 -19.29 30.25 -8.02
C PRO A 206 -19.02 31.50 -7.17
N ASP A 207 -19.75 32.57 -7.48
CA ASP A 207 -19.63 33.88 -6.83
C ASP A 207 -19.69 33.72 -5.29
N GLY A 208 -18.59 34.05 -4.59
CA GLY A 208 -18.59 34.25 -3.13
C GLY A 208 -17.53 33.51 -2.30
N VAL A 209 -16.89 32.43 -2.78
CA VAL A 209 -15.90 31.70 -1.94
C VAL A 209 -14.50 32.31 -2.10
N VAL A 210 -14.08 33.10 -1.12
CA VAL A 210 -12.75 33.75 -1.09
C VAL A 210 -11.68 32.74 -0.64
N ILE A 211 -11.13 32.00 -1.61
CA ILE A 211 -10.12 30.94 -1.37
C ILE A 211 -8.69 31.49 -1.23
N SER A 212 -8.45 32.74 -1.66
CA SER A 212 -7.12 33.35 -1.66
C SER A 212 -6.43 33.32 -0.29
N PRO A 213 -7.06 33.73 0.82
CA PRO A 213 -6.38 33.79 2.12
C PRO A 213 -5.94 32.41 2.62
N LEU A 214 -6.82 31.40 2.53
CA LEU A 214 -6.49 30.01 2.92
C LEU A 214 -5.36 29.44 2.06
N TYR A 215 -5.40 29.73 0.75
CA TYR A 215 -4.39 29.23 -0.17
C TYR A 215 -3.05 29.97 -0.07
N ASP A 216 -3.07 31.26 0.24
CA ASP A 216 -1.87 32.05 0.50
C ASP A 216 -1.21 31.61 1.80
N ASP A 217 -1.98 31.24 2.82
CA ASP A 217 -1.45 30.61 4.03
C ASP A 217 -0.86 29.22 3.75
N PHE A 218 -1.56 28.40 2.96
CA PHE A 218 -1.02 27.12 2.50
C PHE A 218 0.33 27.29 1.80
N LYS A 219 0.47 28.27 0.88
CA LYS A 219 1.75 28.54 0.20
C LYS A 219 2.87 28.85 1.17
N LYS A 220 2.60 29.67 2.19
CA LYS A 220 3.59 30.06 3.21
C LYS A 220 4.00 28.89 4.09
N ASN A 221 3.08 27.96 4.36
CA ASN A 221 3.25 26.88 5.33
C ASN A 221 3.29 25.48 4.71
N SER A 222 3.43 25.36 3.39
CA SER A 222 3.23 24.12 2.63
C SER A 222 4.11 22.97 3.11
N VAL A 223 5.41 23.22 3.35
CA VAL A 223 6.37 22.24 3.90
C VAL A 223 5.82 21.66 5.20
N LYS A 224 5.44 22.50 6.16
CA LYS A 224 4.99 22.08 7.48
C LYS A 224 3.68 21.29 7.41
N ILE A 225 2.74 21.75 6.59
CA ILE A 225 1.44 21.10 6.39
C ILE A 225 1.62 19.71 5.77
N LEU A 226 2.43 19.61 4.71
CA LEU A 226 2.71 18.35 4.04
C LEU A 226 3.52 17.40 4.93
N SER A 227 4.51 17.90 5.67
CA SER A 227 5.24 17.13 6.69
C SER A 227 4.30 16.53 7.72
N SER A 228 3.31 17.29 8.19
CA SER A 228 2.33 16.82 9.17
C SER A 228 1.56 15.60 8.65
N ILE A 229 1.09 15.65 7.40
CA ILE A 229 0.30 14.58 6.80
C ILE A 229 1.16 13.38 6.45
N LEU A 230 2.35 13.61 5.89
CA LEU A 230 3.32 12.54 5.61
C LEU A 230 3.89 11.91 6.89
N SER A 231 3.71 12.54 8.05
CA SER A 231 4.05 11.95 9.34
C SER A 231 3.04 10.90 9.81
N ASP A 232 1.89 10.79 9.16
CA ASP A 232 0.91 9.73 9.41
C ASP A 232 1.60 8.36 9.31
N ARG A 233 1.27 7.48 10.25
CA ARG A 233 1.89 6.15 10.36
C ARG A 233 1.70 5.31 9.09
N TRP A 234 0.64 5.57 8.33
CA TRP A 234 0.37 4.92 7.08
C TRP A 234 1.54 5.09 6.08
N PHE A 235 2.12 6.30 5.97
CA PHE A 235 3.25 6.57 5.06
C PHE A 235 4.55 5.88 5.47
N LYS A 236 4.65 5.43 6.73
CA LYS A 236 5.84 4.81 7.28
C LYS A 236 5.86 3.29 7.13
N ARG A 237 4.73 2.67 6.77
CA ARG A 237 4.61 1.20 6.63
C ARG A 237 5.20 0.69 5.32
N ALA A 238 5.85 -0.47 5.35
CA ALA A 238 6.29 -1.15 4.11
C ALA A 238 5.09 -1.68 3.29
N TRP A 239 4.03 -2.14 3.97
CA TRP A 239 2.82 -2.67 3.33
C TRP A 239 2.15 -1.69 2.37
N ARG A 240 2.34 -0.37 2.59
CA ARG A 240 1.82 0.69 1.72
C ARG A 240 2.27 0.55 0.26
N PHE A 241 3.45 -0.04 0.02
CA PHE A 241 3.99 -0.17 -1.34
C PHE A 241 3.12 -1.09 -2.19
N GLN A 242 2.74 -2.27 -1.69
CA GLN A 242 1.82 -3.14 -2.42
C GLN A 242 0.40 -2.54 -2.50
N GLU A 243 -0.09 -1.95 -1.41
CA GLU A 243 -1.43 -1.37 -1.32
C GLU A 243 -1.62 -0.24 -2.33
N LYS A 244 -0.60 0.63 -2.48
CA LYS A 244 -0.60 1.72 -3.45
C LYS A 244 -0.28 1.26 -4.86
N ARG A 245 0.80 0.49 -5.06
CA ARG A 245 1.34 0.21 -6.39
C ARG A 245 0.53 -0.83 -7.16
N CYS A 246 -0.12 -1.75 -6.45
CA CYS A 246 -0.94 -2.77 -7.10
C CYS A 246 -2.38 -2.30 -7.31
N ALA A 247 -2.84 -1.25 -6.61
CA ALA A 247 -4.20 -0.73 -6.75
C ALA A 247 -4.49 -0.20 -8.16
N SER A 248 -5.68 -0.53 -8.68
CA SER A 248 -6.19 0.01 -9.95
C SER A 248 -6.61 1.49 -9.83
N ALA A 249 -7.30 1.82 -8.73
CA ALA A 249 -7.69 3.17 -8.36
C ALA A 249 -7.47 3.35 -6.86
N TYR A 250 -6.85 4.45 -6.47
CA TYR A 250 -6.35 4.65 -5.12
C TYR A 250 -6.77 6.01 -4.55
N VAL A 251 -7.38 6.01 -3.36
CA VAL A 251 -7.88 7.21 -2.68
C VAL A 251 -7.31 7.27 -1.26
N LEU A 252 -6.70 8.39 -0.91
CA LEU A 252 -6.42 8.77 0.48
C LEU A 252 -7.70 9.38 1.06
N LEU A 253 -8.20 8.78 2.13
CA LEU A 253 -9.34 9.27 2.88
C LEU A 253 -8.80 9.81 4.20
N ALA A 254 -8.88 11.13 4.36
CA ALA A 254 -8.33 11.82 5.52
C ALA A 254 -9.43 12.56 6.30
N PRO A 255 -9.38 12.52 7.64
CA PRO A 255 -10.33 13.24 8.45
C PRO A 255 -10.10 14.74 8.29
N VAL A 256 -11.20 15.48 8.27
CA VAL A 256 -11.18 16.93 8.39
C VAL A 256 -11.73 17.25 9.76
N GLY A 257 -10.94 17.98 10.56
CA GLY A 257 -11.38 18.46 11.87
C GLY A 257 -12.50 19.50 11.74
N ASN A 258 -12.57 20.45 12.67
CA ASN A 258 -13.55 21.54 12.61
C ASN A 258 -13.29 22.45 11.40
N LYS A 259 -13.90 22.12 10.25
CA LYS A 259 -13.80 22.88 9.01
C LYS A 259 -14.55 24.20 9.13
N SER A 260 -13.95 25.27 8.63
CA SER A 260 -14.64 26.55 8.46
C SER A 260 -15.76 26.45 7.42
N ASP A 261 -16.75 27.34 7.51
CA ASP A 261 -17.83 27.44 6.51
C ASP A 261 -17.29 27.63 5.08
N ALA A 262 -16.16 28.34 4.94
CA ALA A 262 -15.47 28.53 3.67
C ALA A 262 -14.88 27.22 3.13
N ALA A 263 -14.30 26.40 3.99
CA ALA A 263 -13.76 25.09 3.62
C ALA A 263 -14.87 24.08 3.29
N ALA A 264 -15.99 24.13 4.01
CA ALA A 264 -17.15 23.25 3.78
C ALA A 264 -17.80 23.44 2.39
N GLN A 265 -17.68 24.64 1.80
CA GLN A 265 -18.21 24.96 0.48
C GLN A 265 -17.26 24.58 -0.68
N LEU A 266 -16.07 24.05 -0.39
CA LEU A 266 -15.11 23.68 -1.42
C LEU A 266 -15.61 22.46 -2.22
N PRO A 267 -15.47 22.45 -3.56
CA PRO A 267 -15.87 21.35 -4.42
C PRO A 267 -14.87 20.18 -4.33
N LEU A 268 -14.88 19.49 -3.20
CA LEU A 268 -14.03 18.34 -2.88
C LEU A 268 -14.89 17.07 -2.79
N ASP A 269 -14.25 15.91 -2.87
CA ASP A 269 -14.89 14.60 -2.69
C ASP A 269 -15.13 14.35 -1.19
N TRP A 270 -16.22 14.92 -0.67
CA TRP A 270 -16.61 14.83 0.74
C TRP A 270 -17.31 13.51 1.03
N ILE A 271 -16.84 12.80 2.06
CA ILE A 271 -17.39 11.52 2.50
C ILE A 271 -17.58 11.60 4.02
N GLY A 272 -18.77 12.01 4.44
CA GLY A 272 -19.02 12.35 5.84
C GLY A 272 -18.11 13.50 6.30
N ASN A 273 -17.29 13.24 7.32
CA ASN A 273 -16.29 14.20 7.85
C ASN A 273 -14.91 14.05 7.18
N ASP A 274 -14.79 13.19 6.18
CA ASP A 274 -13.55 12.97 5.45
C ASP A 274 -13.53 13.71 4.12
N VAL A 275 -12.30 13.96 3.66
CA VAL A 275 -12.01 14.34 2.27
C VAL A 275 -11.27 13.21 1.56
N GLY A 276 -11.75 12.84 0.38
CA GLY A 276 -11.07 11.94 -0.55
C GLY A 276 -10.15 12.70 -1.50
N PHE A 277 -8.89 12.25 -1.62
CA PHE A 277 -7.96 12.76 -2.62
C PHE A 277 -6.94 11.71 -3.07
N SER A 278 -6.36 11.85 -4.26
CA SER A 278 -5.33 10.93 -4.76
C SER A 278 -3.94 11.38 -4.34
N PHE A 279 -2.98 10.45 -4.41
CA PHE A 279 -1.57 10.79 -4.23
C PHE A 279 -1.07 11.78 -5.30
N ARG A 280 -1.60 11.68 -6.52
CA ARG A 280 -1.34 12.63 -7.61
C ARG A 280 -1.71 14.06 -7.23
N HIS A 281 -2.82 14.28 -6.51
CA HIS A 281 -3.17 15.62 -6.02
C HIS A 281 -2.09 16.17 -5.06
N MET A 282 -1.59 15.35 -4.12
CA MET A 282 -0.49 15.75 -3.23
C MET A 282 0.77 16.11 -4.02
N CYS A 283 1.13 15.30 -5.03
CA CYS A 283 2.28 15.51 -5.90
C CYS A 283 2.21 16.81 -6.70
N VAL A 284 1.04 17.13 -7.26
CA VAL A 284 0.82 18.38 -8.00
C VAL A 284 1.01 19.55 -7.05
N ILE A 285 0.43 19.49 -5.85
CA ILE A 285 0.58 20.53 -4.83
C ILE A 285 2.06 20.77 -4.49
N THR A 286 2.88 19.72 -4.44
CA THR A 286 4.31 19.82 -4.08
C THR A 286 5.20 20.30 -5.22
N ASN A 287 4.99 19.81 -6.44
CA ASN A 287 5.87 20.09 -7.59
C ASN A 287 5.76 21.52 -8.11
N PHE A 288 4.61 22.17 -7.97
CA PHE A 288 4.44 23.50 -8.54
C PHE A 288 5.17 24.60 -7.76
N ARG A 289 5.57 24.40 -6.49
CA ARG A 289 5.80 25.54 -5.58
C ARG A 289 6.88 25.44 -4.51
N MET A 290 7.62 24.35 -4.41
CA MET A 290 8.72 24.29 -3.43
C MET A 290 9.99 24.89 -4.05
N PRO A 291 10.53 26.02 -3.53
CA PRO A 291 11.91 26.40 -3.84
C PRO A 291 12.84 25.27 -3.41
N ARG A 292 14.05 25.20 -3.99
CA ARG A 292 15.09 24.23 -3.61
C ARG A 292 15.16 24.13 -2.08
N PRO A 293 14.96 22.94 -1.49
CA PRO A 293 14.75 22.84 -0.05
C PRO A 293 16.03 23.18 0.73
N PRO A 294 15.92 23.72 1.95
CA PRO A 294 17.01 23.67 2.93
C PRO A 294 17.31 22.20 3.30
N PRO A 295 18.53 21.87 3.78
CA PRO A 295 18.98 20.50 4.06
C PRO A 295 18.04 19.66 4.95
N ASP A 296 17.23 20.35 5.74
CA ASP A 296 16.31 19.85 6.76
C ASP A 296 14.95 19.43 6.19
N ALA A 297 14.61 19.82 4.95
CA ALA A 297 13.37 19.46 4.25
C ALA A 297 13.53 18.28 3.27
N ASP A 298 14.68 17.60 3.30
CA ASP A 298 15.00 16.44 2.46
C ASP A 298 14.00 15.29 2.65
N ASP A 299 13.46 15.08 3.86
CA ASP A 299 12.59 13.94 4.14
C ASP A 299 11.24 14.00 3.40
N VAL A 300 10.62 15.18 3.29
CA VAL A 300 9.34 15.36 2.57
C VAL A 300 9.53 15.17 1.07
N HIS A 301 10.52 15.84 0.49
CA HIS A 301 10.83 15.73 -0.93
C HIS A 301 11.28 14.32 -1.31
N ARG A 302 12.02 13.65 -0.42
CA ARG A 302 12.42 12.27 -0.60
C ARG A 302 11.26 11.30 -0.46
N LEU A 303 10.39 11.44 0.54
CA LEU A 303 9.19 10.59 0.69
C LEU A 303 8.24 10.75 -0.50
N LEU A 304 8.07 11.98 -0.99
CA LEU A 304 7.31 12.26 -2.20
C LEU A 304 8.04 11.70 -3.42
N GLY A 305 9.36 11.91 -3.53
CA GLY A 305 10.26 11.38 -4.56
C GLY A 305 10.20 9.86 -4.68
N GLU A 306 10.41 9.13 -3.59
CA GLU A 306 10.23 7.68 -3.46
C GLU A 306 8.83 7.24 -3.84
N SER A 307 7.83 8.09 -3.58
CA SER A 307 6.46 7.84 -3.99
C SER A 307 6.16 8.20 -5.46
N PHE A 308 7.01 9.01 -6.13
CA PHE A 308 6.96 9.33 -7.57
C PHE A 308 7.56 8.21 -8.42
N TYR A 309 8.61 7.53 -7.94
CA TYR A 309 9.17 6.34 -8.61
C TYR A 309 8.15 5.19 -8.72
N GLY A 310 6.97 5.33 -8.10
CA GLY A 310 5.89 4.35 -8.12
C GLY A 310 4.92 4.44 -9.30
N GLU A 311 4.81 5.57 -10.02
CA GLU A 311 3.79 5.76 -11.09
C GLU A 311 4.30 5.48 -12.51
N GLY A 312 5.61 5.39 -12.72
CA GLY A 312 6.17 4.89 -13.99
C GLY A 312 6.26 3.37 -14.03
N GLU A 313 6.03 2.76 -15.19
CA GLU A 313 6.37 1.37 -15.51
C GLU A 313 7.90 1.17 -15.44
N LEU A 314 8.44 1.17 -14.23
CA LEU A 314 9.81 0.78 -13.97
C LEU A 314 9.87 -0.75 -14.01
N SER A 315 10.11 -1.29 -15.20
CA SER A 315 10.53 -2.66 -15.42
C SER A 315 12.05 -2.79 -15.21
N GLY A 316 12.49 -3.78 -14.41
CA GLY A 316 13.91 -4.15 -14.30
C GLY A 316 14.53 -4.03 -12.90
N LEU A 317 15.80 -4.43 -12.80
CA LEU A 317 16.55 -4.55 -11.53
C LEU A 317 16.75 -3.21 -10.81
N SER A 318 16.89 -2.09 -11.52
CA SER A 318 17.00 -0.78 -10.89
C SER A 318 15.73 -0.41 -10.11
N ALA A 319 14.55 -0.77 -10.61
CA ALA A 319 13.27 -0.58 -9.92
C ALA A 319 13.22 -1.39 -8.61
N CYS A 320 13.66 -2.64 -8.72
CA CYS A 320 13.76 -3.61 -7.64
C CYS A 320 14.73 -3.12 -6.55
N TRP A 321 15.83 -2.46 -6.92
CA TRP A 321 16.75 -1.84 -5.95
C TRP A 321 16.17 -0.62 -5.25
N PHE A 322 15.52 0.30 -5.98
CA PHE A 322 14.88 1.47 -5.38
C PHE A 322 13.78 1.05 -4.39
N LEU A 323 12.98 0.04 -4.75
CA LEU A 323 11.97 -0.53 -3.86
C LEU A 323 12.61 -1.09 -2.58
N PHE A 324 13.68 -1.88 -2.71
CA PHE A 324 14.38 -2.43 -1.55
C PHE A 324 14.86 -1.31 -0.62
N ARG A 325 15.56 -0.31 -1.16
CA ARG A 325 16.04 0.87 -0.40
C ARG A 325 14.91 1.62 0.31
N ALA A 326 13.79 1.82 -0.38
CA ALA A 326 12.64 2.51 0.19
C ALA A 326 11.99 1.70 1.32
N MET A 327 11.85 0.38 1.13
CA MET A 327 11.33 -0.52 2.15
C MET A 327 12.20 -0.56 3.40
N GLU A 328 13.54 -0.52 3.28
CA GLU A 328 14.45 -0.54 4.43
C GLU A 328 14.29 0.65 5.38
N ARG A 329 13.66 1.74 4.91
CA ARG A 329 13.32 2.93 5.71
C ARG A 329 11.94 2.84 6.37
N CYS A 330 11.12 1.88 5.95
CA CYS A 330 9.78 1.71 6.46
C CYS A 330 9.74 0.83 7.70
N ASP A 331 8.75 1.10 8.54
CA ASP A 331 8.31 0.25 9.63
C ASP A 331 7.72 -1.05 9.05
N ASN A 332 8.28 -2.17 9.52
CA ASN A 332 7.70 -3.48 9.31
C ASN A 332 8.03 -4.35 10.53
N PRO A 333 7.06 -4.62 11.43
CA PRO A 333 7.32 -5.37 12.67
C PRO A 333 7.72 -6.82 12.38
N ILE A 334 7.27 -7.39 11.27
CA ILE A 334 7.59 -8.75 10.85
C ILE A 334 8.56 -8.67 9.67
N CYS A 335 9.80 -9.10 9.88
CA CYS A 335 10.85 -8.95 8.86
C CYS A 335 10.55 -9.78 7.60
N SER A 336 9.98 -10.98 7.73
CA SER A 336 9.69 -11.86 6.60
C SER A 336 8.61 -11.31 5.66
N ASP A 337 7.69 -10.47 6.14
CA ASP A 337 6.70 -9.77 5.32
C ASP A 337 7.35 -8.93 4.21
N ARG A 338 8.58 -8.45 4.43
CA ARG A 338 9.34 -7.70 3.42
C ARG A 338 9.57 -8.53 2.15
N LEU A 339 9.79 -9.84 2.28
CA LEU A 339 9.97 -10.71 1.12
C LEU A 339 8.68 -10.79 0.30
N THR A 340 7.54 -10.90 0.97
CA THR A 340 6.22 -10.97 0.31
C THR A 340 5.88 -9.65 -0.36
N ILE A 341 6.02 -8.52 0.35
CA ILE A 341 5.78 -7.18 -0.23
C ILE A 341 6.65 -6.98 -1.47
N TYR A 342 7.94 -7.33 -1.36
CA TYR A 342 8.88 -7.20 -2.46
C TYR A 342 8.47 -8.03 -3.67
N ALA A 343 8.19 -9.32 -3.47
CA ALA A 343 7.77 -10.23 -4.53
C ALA A 343 6.46 -9.77 -5.20
N ASN A 344 5.48 -9.31 -4.41
CA ASN A 344 4.19 -8.81 -4.87
C ASN A 344 4.36 -7.56 -5.74
N VAL A 345 5.12 -6.58 -5.26
CA VAL A 345 5.33 -5.31 -5.96
C VAL A 345 6.16 -5.50 -7.25
N CYS A 346 7.12 -6.43 -7.24
CA CYS A 346 7.93 -6.78 -8.41
C CYS A 346 7.22 -7.73 -9.39
N GLY A 347 6.00 -8.20 -9.09
CA GLY A 347 5.26 -9.13 -9.94
C GLY A 347 5.96 -10.48 -10.10
N PHE A 348 6.67 -10.94 -9.07
CA PHE A 348 7.40 -12.20 -9.12
C PHE A 348 6.45 -13.40 -9.14
N ARG A 349 6.67 -14.29 -10.12
CA ARG A 349 5.96 -15.57 -10.25
C ARG A 349 6.32 -16.53 -9.13
N TYR A 350 7.59 -16.58 -8.76
CA TYR A 350 8.06 -17.40 -7.65
C TYR A 350 8.18 -16.54 -6.41
N LYS A 351 7.51 -16.94 -5.33
CA LYS A 351 7.48 -16.23 -4.06
C LYS A 351 8.01 -17.14 -2.97
N LEU A 352 8.38 -16.55 -1.84
CA LEU A 352 8.77 -17.31 -0.65
C LEU A 352 7.64 -17.27 0.38
N ASN A 353 7.37 -18.41 1.01
CA ASN A 353 6.46 -18.53 2.13
C ASN A 353 7.04 -17.79 3.34
N SER A 354 6.54 -16.59 3.61
CA SER A 354 7.10 -15.72 4.63
C SER A 354 6.74 -16.16 6.04
N THR A 355 5.65 -16.91 6.21
CA THR A 355 5.26 -17.48 7.51
C THR A 355 6.26 -18.54 7.97
N ILE A 356 6.68 -19.45 7.09
CA ILE A 356 7.70 -20.47 7.38
C ILE A 356 9.06 -19.82 7.68
N LEU A 357 9.41 -18.77 6.95
CA LEU A 357 10.68 -18.07 7.10
C LEU A 357 10.73 -17.10 8.28
N ASN A 358 9.61 -16.90 9.00
CA ASN A 358 9.55 -16.03 10.19
C ASN A 358 10.19 -16.66 11.43
N ASP A 359 11.41 -17.18 11.30
CA ASP A 359 12.20 -17.83 12.35
C ASP A 359 13.57 -17.15 12.41
N ILE A 360 14.13 -16.98 13.62
CA ILE A 360 15.41 -16.32 13.84
C ILE A 360 16.58 -17.02 13.12
N LYS A 361 16.47 -18.32 12.82
CA LYS A 361 17.50 -19.07 12.09
C LYS A 361 17.68 -18.62 10.64
N TYR A 362 16.69 -17.94 10.07
CA TYR A 362 16.75 -17.48 8.68
C TYR A 362 17.28 -16.04 8.60
N SER A 363 18.27 -15.86 7.74
CA SER A 363 18.85 -14.58 7.33
C SER A 363 17.95 -13.88 6.30
N TYR A 364 17.57 -12.62 6.56
CA TYR A 364 16.79 -11.82 5.61
C TYR A 364 17.51 -11.65 4.27
N SER A 365 18.81 -11.32 4.30
CA SER A 365 19.63 -11.15 3.09
C SER A 365 19.69 -12.41 2.25
N THR A 366 19.81 -13.57 2.91
CA THR A 366 19.87 -14.88 2.23
C THR A 366 18.52 -15.25 1.62
N CYS A 367 17.42 -14.99 2.33
CA CYS A 367 16.07 -15.22 1.79
C CYS A 367 15.78 -14.29 0.60
N MET A 368 16.18 -13.02 0.67
CA MET A 368 16.02 -12.08 -0.43
C MET A 368 16.86 -12.51 -1.65
N LEU A 369 18.10 -12.96 -1.45
CA LEU A 369 18.92 -13.52 -2.53
C LEU A 369 18.28 -14.78 -3.14
N ALA A 370 17.75 -15.68 -2.31
CA ALA A 370 17.04 -16.87 -2.79
C ALA A 370 15.81 -16.51 -3.64
N LEU A 371 15.02 -15.51 -3.21
CA LEU A 371 13.86 -15.00 -3.96
C LEU A 371 14.27 -14.47 -5.35
N ILE A 372 15.35 -13.68 -5.42
CA ILE A 372 15.87 -13.14 -6.68
C ILE A 372 16.34 -14.29 -7.58
N VAL A 373 17.18 -15.19 -7.05
CA VAL A 373 17.70 -16.34 -7.79
C VAL A 373 16.57 -17.20 -8.36
N ALA A 374 15.50 -17.45 -7.61
CA ALA A 374 14.37 -18.22 -8.10
C ALA A 374 13.71 -17.59 -9.34
N ASN A 375 13.50 -16.27 -9.33
CA ASN A 375 12.83 -15.57 -10.43
C ASN A 375 13.76 -15.32 -11.64
N GLU A 376 15.07 -15.21 -11.42
CA GLU A 376 16.06 -15.15 -12.50
C GLU A 376 16.25 -16.50 -13.19
N VAL A 377 16.36 -17.59 -12.41
CA VAL A 377 16.67 -18.93 -12.94
C VAL A 377 15.43 -19.62 -13.52
N LYS A 378 14.29 -19.54 -12.81
CA LYS A 378 13.06 -20.26 -13.19
C LYS A 378 12.02 -19.37 -13.88
N GLY A 379 12.07 -18.06 -13.66
CA GLY A 379 11.00 -17.12 -14.04
C GLY A 379 10.98 -16.71 -15.50
N LYS A 380 12.08 -16.85 -16.26
CA LYS A 380 12.29 -16.03 -17.47
C LYS A 380 11.81 -14.60 -17.18
N LEU A 381 12.48 -13.91 -16.25
CA LEU A 381 12.51 -12.46 -16.36
C LEU A 381 12.86 -12.17 -17.82
N THR A 382 12.04 -11.41 -18.54
CA THR A 382 12.36 -10.85 -19.85
C THR A 382 13.44 -9.77 -19.71
N LEU A 383 14.48 -10.07 -18.92
CA LEU A 383 15.72 -9.33 -18.86
C LEU A 383 16.70 -10.08 -19.75
N ASP A 384 17.29 -9.34 -20.68
CA ASP A 384 18.35 -9.84 -21.55
C ASP A 384 19.39 -10.65 -20.75
N SER A 385 19.47 -11.93 -21.10
CA SER A 385 19.94 -13.01 -20.25
C SER A 385 21.45 -12.93 -19.95
N THR A 386 21.78 -12.84 -18.67
CA THR A 386 22.86 -13.65 -18.07
C THR A 386 22.31 -14.36 -16.83
N ARG A 387 22.19 -15.69 -16.90
CA ARG A 387 21.73 -16.52 -15.77
C ARG A 387 22.64 -16.29 -14.56
N ILE A 388 22.09 -16.04 -13.36
CA ILE A 388 22.87 -16.13 -12.12
C ILE A 388 23.35 -17.58 -11.98
N ALA A 389 24.64 -17.80 -12.25
CA ALA A 389 25.28 -19.02 -11.80
C ALA A 389 25.60 -18.85 -10.31
N LEU A 390 25.10 -19.73 -9.45
CA LEU A 390 25.41 -19.73 -8.01
C LEU A 390 26.94 -19.76 -7.75
N SER A 391 27.72 -20.26 -8.71
CA SER A 391 29.19 -20.24 -8.70
C SER A 391 29.81 -18.85 -8.82
N LYS A 392 29.07 -17.84 -9.28
CA LYS A 392 29.51 -16.43 -9.42
C LYS A 392 29.16 -15.55 -8.21
N LEU A 393 28.55 -16.09 -7.15
CA LEU A 393 28.24 -15.31 -5.94
C LEU A 393 29.53 -14.85 -5.24
N ASP A 394 29.68 -13.54 -5.08
CA ASP A 394 30.70 -12.88 -4.27
C ASP A 394 30.26 -12.79 -2.79
N LEU A 395 31.06 -13.38 -1.91
CA LEU A 395 30.82 -13.43 -0.47
C LEU A 395 31.14 -12.10 0.23
N ASP A 396 31.98 -11.27 -0.38
CA ASP A 396 32.39 -9.99 0.20
C ASP A 396 31.36 -8.88 -0.02
N GLN A 397 30.24 -9.21 -0.68
CA GLN A 397 29.13 -8.31 -0.93
C GLN A 397 27.94 -8.62 -0.01
N ASN A 398 27.04 -7.64 0.11
CA ASN A 398 25.75 -7.78 0.76
C ASN A 398 24.63 -7.94 -0.27
N VAL A 399 23.39 -8.14 0.18
CA VAL A 399 22.22 -8.32 -0.70
C VAL A 399 21.97 -7.09 -1.60
N GLU A 400 22.24 -5.89 -1.09
CA GLU A 400 21.98 -4.65 -1.82
C GLU A 400 22.80 -4.56 -3.11
N TRP A 401 24.05 -5.04 -3.08
CA TRP A 401 24.93 -5.07 -4.26
C TRP A 401 24.36 -5.91 -5.40
N TYR A 402 23.68 -7.02 -5.10
CA TYR A 402 23.03 -7.86 -6.11
C TYR A 402 21.79 -7.21 -6.73
N LEU A 403 21.12 -6.34 -5.97
CA LEU A 403 19.96 -5.60 -6.42
C LEU A 403 20.32 -4.40 -7.31
N ASP A 404 21.46 -3.73 -7.04
CA ASP A 404 21.90 -2.48 -7.70
C ASP A 404 22.24 -2.63 -9.20
N GLY A 405 22.11 -3.81 -9.80
CA GLY A 405 22.23 -3.94 -11.26
C GLY A 405 23.67 -3.85 -11.81
N LYS A 406 24.69 -3.55 -10.99
CA LYS A 406 26.09 -3.35 -11.46
C LYS A 406 26.85 -4.62 -11.84
N ILE A 407 26.33 -5.79 -11.50
CA ILE A 407 26.90 -7.11 -11.87
C ILE A 407 26.60 -7.43 -13.34
N TRP A 408 25.48 -6.95 -13.84
CA TRP A 408 24.84 -7.45 -15.06
C TRP A 408 25.38 -6.79 -16.34
N SER A 409 26.31 -5.83 -16.20
CA SER A 409 27.00 -5.16 -17.30
C SER A 409 28.44 -5.66 -17.54
N LEU A 410 28.93 -6.64 -16.78
CA LEU A 410 30.33 -7.09 -16.90
C LEU A 410 30.55 -8.20 -17.94
N ASP A 411 29.48 -8.83 -18.43
CA ASP A 411 29.56 -9.77 -19.55
C ASP A 411 29.02 -9.09 -20.84
N GLY A 412 29.81 -8.19 -21.45
CA GLY A 412 29.64 -7.89 -22.89
C GLY A 412 29.69 -6.42 -23.34
N LYS A 413 30.88 -5.79 -23.28
CA LYS A 413 31.55 -5.13 -24.44
C LYS A 413 32.80 -4.40 -23.94
N GLY A 414 33.86 -5.18 -23.75
CA GLY A 414 35.18 -4.69 -24.08
C GLY A 414 35.30 -4.64 -25.61
N THR A 415 35.03 -3.48 -26.20
CA THR A 415 35.55 -3.13 -27.52
C THR A 415 36.19 -1.76 -27.41
N LYS A 416 37.47 -1.74 -27.80
CA LYS A 416 38.40 -0.62 -27.91
C LYS A 416 37.79 0.73 -28.26
#